data_AF-A0A849YUC6-F1
#
_entry.id   AF-A0A849YUC6-F1
#
_cell.length_a   1.000
_cell.length_b   1.000
_cell.length_c   1.000
_cell.angle_alpha   90.00
_cell.angle_beta   90.00
_cell.angle_gamma   90.00
#
_symmetry.space_group_name_H-M   'P 1'
#
loop_
_entity.id
_entity.type
_entity.pdbx_description
1 polymer ?
#
loop_
_entity_poly.entity_id
_entity_poly.type
_entity_poly.pdbx_seq_one_letter_code
_entity_poly.pdbx_strand_id
1 'polypeptide(L)'
;MTRHAEAFRRILSGRGAPQPVPVSDAAPDKRPPEVFFAPLSTFDDEWANKPTEPVQMGMRLVGEKTLANAQIMAARAAREGHRDPEDAQQRSDLFNSEMMTNVLARALTHPNDRTRLYFETTPEELCRVALSSTGVKALWARYERLALVSSPLSPEATDEEVTALANALVRGDLARRPSQLQRRLRRLLHRAMVELLHTPD
;
A
#
# COMPACT_ATOMS: atom_id res chain seq x y z
N MET A 1 -14.75 16.24 -26.92
CA MET A 1 -13.94 15.53 -25.91
C MET A 1 -12.42 15.79 -26.04
N THR A 2 -11.98 16.78 -26.82
CA THR A 2 -10.55 16.98 -27.18
C THR A 2 -9.79 17.95 -26.28
N ARG A 3 -10.49 18.86 -25.57
CA ARG A 3 -9.83 19.90 -24.74
C ARG A 3 -9.32 19.42 -23.37
N HIS A 4 -9.87 18.34 -22.81
CA HIS A 4 -9.37 17.77 -21.56
C HIS A 4 -8.06 16.99 -21.75
N ALA A 5 -7.91 16.28 -22.88
CA ALA A 5 -6.67 15.55 -23.20
C ALA A 5 -5.46 16.48 -23.44
N GLU A 6 -5.67 17.67 -24.01
CA GLU A 6 -4.58 18.65 -24.23
C GLU A 6 -4.11 19.33 -22.94
N ALA A 7 -5.04 19.66 -22.02
CA ALA A 7 -4.70 20.16 -20.69
C ALA A 7 -3.91 19.12 -19.89
N PHE A 8 -4.24 17.84 -20.06
CA PHE A 8 -3.59 16.72 -19.39
C PHE A 8 -2.15 16.50 -19.86
N ARG A 9 -1.89 16.56 -21.18
CA ARG A 9 -0.52 16.50 -21.73
C ARG A 9 0.37 17.64 -21.22
N ARG A 10 -0.19 18.84 -21.04
CA ARG A 10 0.56 20.02 -20.56
C ARG A 10 0.99 19.92 -19.09
N ILE A 11 0.20 19.22 -18.26
CA ILE A 11 0.53 18.94 -16.86
C ILE A 11 1.64 17.90 -16.76
N LEU A 12 1.61 16.87 -17.62
CA LEU A 12 2.62 15.80 -17.65
C LEU A 12 3.97 16.24 -18.24
N SER A 13 4.01 17.32 -19.04
CA SER A 13 5.25 17.88 -19.62
C SER A 13 5.99 18.87 -18.71
N GLY A 14 5.45 19.20 -17.52
CA GLY A 14 5.83 20.39 -16.76
C GLY A 14 6.78 20.22 -15.57
N ARG A 15 7.03 19.01 -15.06
CA ARG A 15 7.99 18.78 -13.95
C ARG A 15 8.70 17.45 -14.13
N GLY A 16 10.03 17.52 -14.10
CA GLY A 16 10.94 16.49 -14.60
C GLY A 16 10.80 15.13 -13.95
N ALA A 17 11.19 14.12 -14.72
CA ALA A 17 11.39 12.75 -14.24
C ALA A 17 12.15 12.74 -12.90
N PRO A 18 11.82 11.80 -12.00
CA PRO A 18 12.54 11.67 -10.74
C PRO A 18 14.02 11.41 -11.03
N GLN A 19 14.86 12.41 -10.76
CA GLN A 19 16.30 12.32 -10.90
C GLN A 19 16.86 11.37 -9.83
N PRO A 20 17.89 10.56 -10.13
CA PRO A 20 18.60 9.77 -9.13
C PRO A 20 19.18 10.73 -8.08
N VAL A 21 18.73 10.59 -6.84
CA VAL A 21 19.12 11.49 -5.75
C VAL A 21 20.39 10.94 -5.09
N PRO A 22 21.49 11.71 -5.02
CA PRO A 22 22.66 11.30 -4.24
C PRO A 22 22.28 11.19 -2.76
N VAL A 23 22.87 10.21 -2.06
CA VAL A 23 22.66 10.01 -0.63
C VAL A 23 23.07 11.28 0.11
N SER A 24 22.10 12.01 0.68
CA SER A 24 22.27 13.36 1.22
C SER A 24 22.38 13.36 2.75
N ASP A 25 23.17 14.29 3.29
CA ASP A 25 23.32 14.62 4.73
C ASP A 25 22.06 15.26 5.36
N ALA A 26 20.86 14.81 4.98
CA ALA A 26 19.63 15.27 5.61
C ALA A 26 19.63 14.91 7.11
N ALA A 27 19.23 15.86 7.96
CA ALA A 27 19.12 15.67 9.40
C ALA A 27 18.25 14.42 9.71
N PRO A 28 18.66 13.56 10.66
CA PRO A 28 18.10 12.22 10.85
C PRO A 28 16.58 12.18 11.08
N ASP A 29 15.99 13.22 11.68
CA ASP A 29 14.55 13.31 11.99
C ASP A 29 13.64 13.63 10.79
N LYS A 30 14.22 13.94 9.62
CA LYS A 30 13.43 14.18 8.39
C LYS A 30 13.37 12.96 7.47
N ARG A 31 14.20 11.94 7.70
CA ARG A 31 14.20 10.76 6.84
C ARG A 31 12.92 9.95 7.04
N PRO A 32 12.38 9.36 5.96
CA PRO A 32 11.25 8.46 6.06
C PRO A 32 11.68 7.18 6.81
N PRO A 33 10.76 6.55 7.57
CA PRO A 33 11.06 5.32 8.31
C PRO A 33 11.61 4.19 7.45
N GLU A 34 11.16 4.12 6.19
CA GLU A 34 11.65 3.16 5.22
C GLU A 34 12.16 3.87 3.97
N VAL A 35 13.36 3.48 3.54
CA VAL A 35 13.97 3.90 2.27
C VAL A 35 14.37 2.65 1.50
N PHE A 36 14.05 2.60 0.22
CA PHE A 36 14.32 1.45 -0.64
C PHE A 36 14.58 1.85 -2.09
N PHE A 37 15.09 0.91 -2.89
CA PHE A 37 15.19 1.04 -4.34
C PHE A 37 13.98 0.40 -5.01
N ALA A 38 13.26 1.17 -5.80
CA ALA A 38 12.17 0.70 -6.65
C ALA A 38 12.76 0.24 -8.00
N PRO A 39 12.61 -1.04 -8.38
CA PRO A 39 13.05 -1.53 -9.69
C PRO A 39 12.23 -0.91 -10.82
N LEU A 40 12.72 -0.98 -12.06
CA LEU A 40 12.04 -0.44 -13.24
C LEU A 40 10.67 -1.08 -13.49
N SER A 41 10.49 -2.33 -13.09
CA SER A 41 9.22 -3.06 -13.17
C SER A 41 8.12 -2.51 -12.24
N THR A 42 8.49 -1.67 -11.27
CA THR A 42 7.52 -0.93 -10.44
C THR A 42 6.74 0.10 -11.25
N PHE A 43 7.32 0.60 -12.34
CA PHE A 43 6.72 1.64 -13.17
C PHE A 43 6.07 1.05 -14.41
N ASP A 44 4.99 1.71 -14.85
CA ASP A 44 4.31 1.36 -16.08
C ASP A 44 5.21 1.64 -17.30
N ASP A 45 5.21 0.73 -18.28
CA ASP A 45 6.01 0.84 -19.50
C ASP A 45 5.56 2.00 -20.39
N GLU A 46 4.28 2.39 -20.33
CA GLU A 46 3.70 3.48 -21.11
C GLU A 46 3.89 4.85 -20.44
N TRP A 47 4.41 4.89 -19.22
CA TRP A 47 4.64 6.15 -18.53
C TRP A 47 5.77 6.94 -19.19
N ALA A 48 5.45 8.09 -19.78
CA ALA A 48 6.41 8.93 -20.51
C ALA A 48 7.66 9.34 -19.71
N ASN A 49 7.56 9.40 -18.38
CA ASN A 49 8.66 9.75 -17.47
C ASN A 49 9.22 8.54 -16.72
N LYS A 50 9.05 7.33 -17.26
CA LYS A 50 9.58 6.10 -16.67
C LYS A 50 11.10 6.24 -16.43
N PRO A 51 11.60 5.91 -15.22
CA PRO A 51 13.02 5.91 -14.95
C PRO A 51 13.78 4.92 -15.85
N THR A 52 15.02 5.24 -16.18
CA THR A 52 15.93 4.33 -16.90
C THR A 52 16.78 3.48 -15.96
N GLU A 53 16.80 3.81 -14.67
CA GLU A 53 17.53 3.09 -13.62
C GLU A 53 16.64 2.93 -12.38
N PRO A 54 16.90 1.92 -11.52
CA PRO A 54 16.21 1.81 -10.23
C PRO A 54 16.32 3.11 -9.42
N VAL A 55 15.21 3.59 -8.87
CA VAL A 55 15.14 4.86 -8.15
C VAL A 55 14.94 4.65 -6.67
N GLN A 56 15.56 5.51 -5.86
CA GLN A 56 15.38 5.47 -4.42
C GLN A 56 14.08 6.20 -4.03
N MET A 57 13.29 5.56 -3.17
CA MET A 57 12.03 6.09 -2.64
C MET A 57 12.01 6.00 -1.13
N GLY A 58 11.29 6.93 -0.51
CA GLY A 58 10.89 6.87 0.89
C GLY A 58 9.46 6.38 1.05
N MET A 59 9.14 5.77 2.18
CA MET A 59 7.77 5.42 2.56
C MET A 59 7.49 5.77 4.03
N ARG A 60 6.28 6.26 4.29
CA ARG A 60 5.76 6.54 5.62
C ARG A 60 4.33 6.04 5.77
N LEU A 61 3.90 5.80 7.01
CA LEU A 61 2.50 5.58 7.30
C LEU A 61 1.68 6.85 7.11
N VAL A 62 0.46 6.67 6.59
CA VAL A 62 -0.51 7.78 6.48
C VAL A 62 -1.43 7.78 7.70
N GLY A 63 -1.91 8.97 8.07
CA GLY A 63 -2.83 9.11 9.19
C GLY A 63 -4.26 8.64 8.85
N GLU A 64 -5.08 8.44 9.88
CA GLU A 64 -6.45 7.94 9.76
C GLU A 64 -7.32 8.78 8.81
N LYS A 65 -7.17 10.11 8.85
CA LYS A 65 -7.90 11.02 7.93
C LYS A 65 -7.58 10.72 6.47
N THR A 66 -6.33 10.38 6.15
CA THR A 66 -5.92 10.01 4.79
C THR A 66 -6.50 8.66 4.39
N LEU A 67 -6.51 7.67 5.30
CA LEU A 67 -7.14 6.38 5.05
C LEU A 67 -8.64 6.52 4.78
N ALA A 68 -9.35 7.30 5.60
CA ALA A 68 -10.77 7.57 5.41
C ALA A 68 -11.07 8.23 4.07
N ASN A 69 -10.24 9.22 3.67
CA ASN A 69 -10.36 9.86 2.36
C ASN A 69 -10.12 8.88 1.21
N ALA A 70 -9.07 8.05 1.31
CA ALA A 70 -8.79 7.02 0.30
C ALA A 70 -9.95 6.03 0.15
N GLN A 71 -10.57 5.64 1.26
CA GLN A 71 -11.75 4.77 1.27
C GLN A 71 -12.95 5.40 0.55
N ILE A 72 -13.21 6.70 0.80
CA ILE A 72 -14.29 7.44 0.11
C ILE A 72 -14.03 7.51 -1.40
N MET A 73 -12.79 7.83 -1.80
CA MET A 73 -12.40 7.92 -3.21
C MET A 73 -12.52 6.57 -3.91
N ALA A 74 -12.04 5.49 -3.28
CA ALA A 74 -12.16 4.14 -3.79
C ALA A 74 -13.61 3.67 -3.92
N ALA A 75 -14.45 3.95 -2.91
CA ALA A 75 -15.88 3.63 -2.94
C ALA A 75 -16.59 4.36 -4.07
N ARG A 76 -16.23 5.62 -4.32
CA ARG A 76 -16.77 6.41 -5.42
C ARG A 76 -16.37 5.82 -6.77
N ALA A 77 -15.08 5.57 -6.98
CA ALA A 77 -14.57 5.00 -8.23
C ALA A 77 -15.20 3.64 -8.54
N ALA A 78 -15.31 2.75 -7.55
CA ALA A 78 -15.96 1.45 -7.71
C ALA A 78 -17.43 1.56 -8.14
N ARG A 79 -18.20 2.48 -7.53
CA ARG A 79 -19.60 2.72 -7.87
C ARG A 79 -19.77 3.34 -9.26
N GLU A 80 -18.90 4.27 -9.63
CA GLU A 80 -18.98 4.96 -10.91
C GLU A 80 -18.54 4.07 -12.08
N GLY A 81 -17.52 3.23 -11.88
CA GLY A 81 -16.96 2.33 -12.90
C GLY A 81 -17.81 1.08 -13.17
N HIS A 82 -18.48 0.53 -12.15
CA HIS A 82 -19.28 -0.71 -12.27
C HIS A 82 -20.65 -0.54 -11.61
N ARG A 83 -21.59 0.03 -12.38
CA ARG A 83 -22.94 0.40 -11.90
C ARG A 83 -23.90 -0.79 -11.80
N ASP A 84 -23.67 -1.84 -12.57
CA ASP A 84 -24.53 -3.02 -12.58
C ASP A 84 -24.30 -3.87 -11.32
N PRO A 85 -25.31 -4.14 -10.47
CA PRO A 85 -25.18 -5.00 -9.30
C PRO A 85 -24.50 -6.35 -9.54
N GLU A 86 -24.58 -6.93 -10.73
CA GLU A 86 -23.94 -8.21 -11.06
C GLU A 86 -22.40 -8.12 -11.12
N ASP A 87 -21.82 -6.92 -11.29
CA ASP A 87 -20.37 -6.67 -11.31
C ASP A 87 -19.73 -6.63 -9.91
N ALA A 88 -20.24 -7.40 -8.94
CA ALA A 88 -19.80 -7.34 -7.55
C ALA A 88 -18.29 -7.57 -7.37
N GLN A 89 -17.74 -8.55 -8.10
CA GLN A 89 -16.31 -8.85 -8.05
C GLN A 89 -15.47 -7.71 -8.64
N GLN A 90 -15.84 -7.20 -9.81
CA GLN A 90 -15.13 -6.11 -10.48
C GLN A 90 -15.15 -4.82 -9.64
N ARG A 91 -16.28 -4.52 -8.97
CA ARG A 91 -16.37 -3.42 -7.99
C ARG A 91 -15.38 -3.60 -6.84
N SER A 92 -15.29 -4.80 -6.29
CA SER A 92 -14.35 -5.10 -5.20
C SER A 92 -12.90 -4.92 -5.66
N ASP A 93 -12.57 -5.40 -6.85
CA ASP A 93 -11.22 -5.30 -7.40
C ASP A 93 -10.84 -3.84 -7.69
N LEU A 94 -11.75 -3.06 -8.29
CA LEU A 94 -11.54 -1.64 -8.53
C LEU A 94 -11.43 -0.85 -7.21
N PHE A 95 -12.28 -1.16 -6.23
CA PHE A 95 -12.19 -0.56 -4.89
C PHE A 95 -10.81 -0.81 -4.26
N ASN A 96 -10.35 -2.07 -4.26
CA ASN A 96 -9.06 -2.43 -3.69
C ASN A 96 -7.91 -1.72 -4.41
N SER A 97 -7.92 -1.72 -5.74
CA SER A 97 -6.90 -1.05 -6.56
C SER A 97 -6.82 0.45 -6.28
N GLU A 98 -7.97 1.12 -6.24
CA GLU A 98 -8.04 2.55 -5.94
C GLU A 98 -7.64 2.85 -4.50
N MET A 99 -8.05 2.03 -3.54
CA MET A 99 -7.66 2.21 -2.15
C MET A 99 -6.14 2.16 -2.01
N MET A 100 -5.50 1.11 -2.53
CA MET A 100 -4.05 0.95 -2.50
C MET A 100 -3.36 2.16 -3.14
N THR A 101 -3.81 2.57 -4.33
CA THR A 101 -3.18 3.66 -5.08
C THR A 101 -3.31 5.01 -4.37
N ASN A 102 -4.49 5.33 -3.83
CA ASN A 102 -4.71 6.59 -3.11
C ASN A 102 -3.92 6.65 -1.79
N VAL A 103 -3.72 5.52 -1.11
CA VAL A 103 -2.85 5.47 0.08
C VAL A 103 -1.39 5.63 -0.31
N LEU A 104 -0.91 4.88 -1.31
CA LEU A 104 0.47 4.95 -1.78
C LEU A 104 0.84 6.35 -2.28
N ALA A 105 -0.07 7.04 -2.96
CA ALA A 105 0.09 8.43 -3.38
C ALA A 105 0.46 9.39 -2.23
N ARG A 106 0.06 9.06 -1.00
CA ARG A 106 0.35 9.87 0.20
C ARG A 106 1.44 9.27 1.07
N ALA A 107 1.74 7.98 0.92
CA ALA A 107 2.78 7.25 1.64
C ALA A 107 4.16 7.38 0.99
N LEU A 108 4.23 7.41 -0.35
CA LEU A 108 5.48 7.51 -1.10
C LEU A 108 6.05 8.92 -1.00
N THR A 109 7.31 9.01 -0.55
CA THR A 109 8.00 10.25 -0.20
C THR A 109 9.38 10.30 -0.82
N HIS A 110 9.99 11.48 -0.78
CA HIS A 110 11.38 11.66 -1.13
C HIS A 110 12.27 10.88 -0.15
N PRO A 111 13.32 10.16 -0.61
CA PRO A 111 14.13 9.29 0.24
C PRO A 111 14.85 10.03 1.38
N ASN A 112 15.10 11.33 1.20
CA ASN A 112 15.76 12.16 2.21
C ASN A 112 14.80 13.08 2.98
N ASP A 113 13.49 13.07 2.68
CA ASP A 113 12.52 13.96 3.32
C ASP A 113 11.09 13.36 3.32
N ARG A 114 10.64 12.89 4.48
CA ARG A 114 9.31 12.31 4.68
C ARG A 114 8.15 13.29 4.50
N THR A 115 8.41 14.59 4.52
CA THR A 115 7.39 15.64 4.35
C THR A 115 7.12 15.94 2.87
N ARG A 116 8.06 15.55 2.00
CA ARG A 116 7.97 15.75 0.55
C ARG A 116 7.47 14.47 -0.11
N LEU A 117 6.34 14.53 -0.82
CA LEU A 117 5.83 13.39 -1.57
C LEU A 117 6.76 13.06 -2.74
N TYR A 118 6.82 11.78 -3.12
CA TYR A 118 7.59 11.37 -4.28
C TYR A 118 6.98 11.92 -5.58
N PHE A 119 5.65 11.78 -5.71
CA PHE A 119 4.87 12.42 -6.76
C PHE A 119 4.29 13.74 -6.23
N GLU A 120 4.91 14.87 -6.55
CA GLU A 120 4.52 16.16 -5.95
C GLU A 120 3.21 16.74 -6.51
N THR A 121 2.99 16.58 -7.82
CA THR A 121 1.87 17.19 -8.53
C THR A 121 0.80 16.14 -8.73
N THR A 122 -0.42 16.38 -8.26
CA THR A 122 -1.55 15.43 -8.39
C THR A 122 -1.14 13.97 -8.06
N PRO A 123 -0.66 13.71 -6.83
CA PRO A 123 -0.01 12.45 -6.47
C PRO A 123 -0.85 11.22 -6.79
N GLU A 124 -2.16 11.28 -6.57
CA GLU A 124 -3.08 10.18 -6.86
C GLU A 124 -3.11 9.83 -8.34
N GLU A 125 -3.09 10.84 -9.20
CA GLU A 125 -3.14 10.65 -10.65
C GLU A 125 -1.79 10.18 -11.20
N LEU A 126 -0.70 10.77 -10.73
CA LEU A 126 0.63 10.31 -11.11
C LEU A 126 0.86 8.87 -10.64
N CYS A 127 0.42 8.49 -9.44
CA CYS A 127 0.51 7.08 -9.02
C CYS A 127 -0.26 6.14 -9.95
N ARG A 128 -1.47 6.52 -10.38
CA ARG A 128 -2.28 5.70 -11.31
C ARG A 128 -1.62 5.51 -12.68
N VAL A 129 -0.97 6.55 -13.20
CA VAL A 129 -0.37 6.52 -14.55
C VAL A 129 1.07 6.01 -14.52
N ALA A 130 1.82 6.26 -13.44
CA ALA A 130 3.24 5.97 -13.36
C ALA A 130 3.55 4.56 -12.87
N LEU A 131 2.71 3.97 -12.02
CA LEU A 131 2.97 2.68 -11.40
C LEU A 131 2.27 1.56 -12.16
N SER A 132 3.01 0.47 -12.40
CA SER A 132 2.41 -0.74 -12.93
C SER A 132 1.51 -1.40 -11.88
N SER A 133 0.53 -2.20 -12.30
CA SER A 133 -0.34 -2.93 -11.36
C SER A 133 0.44 -3.86 -10.43
N THR A 134 1.49 -4.50 -10.92
CA THR A 134 2.43 -5.31 -10.13
C THR A 134 3.26 -4.44 -9.18
N GLY A 135 3.67 -3.25 -9.62
CA GLY A 135 4.36 -2.25 -8.80
C GLY A 135 3.51 -1.78 -7.63
N VAL A 136 2.24 -1.45 -7.86
CA VAL A 136 1.28 -1.06 -6.81
C VAL A 136 1.15 -2.17 -5.75
N LYS A 137 0.98 -3.43 -6.16
CA LYS A 137 0.87 -4.56 -5.22
C LYS A 137 2.14 -4.75 -4.40
N ALA A 138 3.31 -4.66 -5.03
CA ALA A 138 4.60 -4.80 -4.33
C ALA A 138 4.82 -3.66 -3.32
N LEU A 139 4.50 -2.42 -3.71
CA LEU A 139 4.59 -1.26 -2.82
C LEU A 139 3.56 -1.34 -1.68
N TRP A 140 2.36 -1.85 -1.95
CA TRP A 140 1.33 -2.06 -0.93
C TRP A 140 1.78 -3.08 0.12
N ALA A 141 2.31 -4.23 -0.30
CA ALA A 141 2.83 -5.25 0.62
C ALA A 141 3.96 -4.69 1.51
N ARG A 142 4.81 -3.80 0.96
CA ARG A 142 5.82 -3.07 1.73
C ARG A 142 5.19 -2.10 2.72
N TYR A 143 4.17 -1.33 2.31
CA TYR A 143 3.42 -0.44 3.20
C TYR A 143 2.77 -1.19 4.37
N GLU A 144 2.17 -2.36 4.11
CA GLU A 144 1.58 -3.21 5.15
C GLU A 144 2.62 -3.71 6.13
N ARG A 145 3.79 -4.15 5.63
CA ARG A 145 4.91 -4.54 6.48
C ARG A 145 5.37 -3.38 7.37
N LEU A 146 5.52 -2.19 6.81
CA LEU A 146 5.87 -0.99 7.59
C LEU A 146 4.83 -0.71 8.68
N ALA A 147 3.54 -0.89 8.38
CA ALA A 147 2.46 -0.69 9.34
C ALA A 147 2.52 -1.68 10.51
N LEU A 148 2.86 -2.95 10.22
CA LEU A 148 3.05 -3.98 11.24
C LEU A 148 4.25 -3.67 12.14
N VAL A 149 5.41 -3.39 11.55
CA VAL A 149 6.66 -3.11 12.29
C VAL A 149 6.56 -1.84 13.13
N SER A 150 5.83 -0.83 12.64
CA SER A 150 5.70 0.46 13.33
C SER A 150 4.61 0.49 14.40
N SER A 151 3.81 -0.57 14.57
CA SER A 151 2.67 -0.56 15.49
C SER A 151 3.10 -0.88 16.93
N PRO A 152 3.06 0.09 17.87
CA PRO A 152 3.38 -0.19 19.27
C PRO A 152 2.27 -0.97 19.99
N LEU A 153 1.06 -1.01 19.42
CA LEU A 153 -0.12 -1.62 20.04
C LEU A 153 -0.25 -3.12 19.74
N SER A 154 0.48 -3.62 18.76
CA SER A 154 0.38 -5.01 18.31
C SER A 154 1.74 -5.44 17.79
N PRO A 155 2.70 -5.68 18.71
CA PRO A 155 4.00 -6.21 18.32
C PRO A 155 3.82 -7.54 17.58
N GLU A 156 4.74 -7.83 16.68
CA GLU A 156 4.84 -9.14 16.07
C GLU A 156 5.04 -10.20 17.16
N ALA A 157 4.31 -11.31 17.04
CA ALA A 157 4.43 -12.39 18.00
C ALA A 157 5.82 -13.04 17.88
N THR A 158 6.49 -13.28 19.00
CA THR A 158 7.78 -13.99 18.96
C THR A 158 7.59 -15.48 18.65
N ASP A 159 8.65 -16.17 18.24
CA ASP A 159 8.61 -17.62 18.00
C ASP A 159 8.16 -18.41 19.25
N GLU A 160 8.55 -17.95 20.43
CA GLU A 160 8.09 -18.50 21.70
C GLU A 160 6.59 -18.30 21.91
N GLU A 161 6.06 -17.12 21.56
CA GLU A 161 4.62 -16.83 21.67
C GLU A 161 3.80 -17.63 20.65
N VAL A 162 4.31 -17.81 19.43
CA VAL A 162 3.70 -18.69 18.41
C VAL A 162 3.67 -20.13 18.91
N THR A 163 4.77 -20.60 19.50
CA THR A 163 4.86 -21.94 20.10
C THR A 163 3.89 -22.08 21.29
N ALA A 164 3.80 -21.06 22.14
CA ALA A 164 2.88 -21.03 23.27
C ALA A 164 1.41 -21.08 22.82
N LEU A 165 1.06 -20.37 21.73
CA LEU A 165 -0.25 -20.43 21.11
C LEU A 165 -0.57 -21.85 20.62
N ALA A 166 0.35 -22.49 19.88
CA ALA A 166 0.17 -23.86 19.41
C ALA A 166 -0.11 -24.83 20.58
N ASN A 167 0.68 -24.73 21.64
CA ASN A 167 0.49 -25.53 22.86
C ASN A 167 -0.87 -25.26 23.54
N ALA A 168 -1.32 -24.01 23.59
CA ALA A 168 -2.63 -23.65 24.14
C ALA A 168 -3.79 -24.23 23.32
N LEU A 169 -3.66 -24.23 21.99
CA LEU A 169 -4.64 -24.85 21.09
C LEU A 169 -4.72 -26.37 21.31
N VAL A 170 -3.57 -27.06 21.43
CA VAL A 170 -3.52 -28.50 21.70
C VAL A 170 -4.16 -28.86 23.05
N ARG A 171 -3.95 -28.04 24.09
CA ARG A 171 -4.61 -28.24 25.40
C ARG A 171 -6.11 -27.95 25.40
N GLY A 172 -6.67 -27.44 24.30
CA GLY A 172 -8.07 -27.09 24.18
C GLY A 172 -8.42 -25.76 24.87
N ASP A 173 -7.45 -24.89 25.14
CA ASP A 173 -7.69 -23.63 25.87
C ASP A 173 -8.62 -22.69 25.10
N LEU A 174 -8.68 -22.80 23.76
CA LEU A 174 -9.64 -22.07 22.92
C LEU A 174 -11.09 -22.42 23.28
N ALA A 175 -11.41 -23.70 23.45
CA ALA A 175 -12.77 -24.17 23.74
C ALA A 175 -13.26 -23.75 25.14
N ARG A 176 -12.33 -23.37 26.03
CA ARG A 176 -12.60 -22.92 27.41
C ARG A 176 -12.87 -21.41 27.50
N ARG A 177 -12.68 -20.65 26.42
CA ARG A 177 -12.93 -19.19 26.41
C ARG A 177 -14.42 -18.85 26.26
N PRO A 178 -14.86 -17.62 26.59
CA PRO A 178 -16.21 -17.18 26.29
C PRO A 178 -16.55 -17.28 24.79
N SER A 179 -17.78 -17.66 24.47
CA SER A 179 -18.21 -17.97 23.08
C SER A 179 -17.92 -16.87 22.07
N GLN A 180 -18.08 -15.60 22.44
CA GLN A 180 -17.75 -14.45 21.60
C GLN A 180 -16.26 -14.39 21.26
N LEU A 181 -15.40 -14.61 22.25
CA LEU A 181 -13.94 -14.64 22.06
C LEU A 181 -13.53 -15.84 21.21
N GLN A 182 -14.15 -17.01 21.42
CA GLN A 182 -13.90 -18.19 20.59
C GLN A 182 -14.16 -17.92 19.10
N ARG A 183 -15.31 -17.31 18.77
CA ARG A 183 -15.67 -16.97 17.38
C ARG A 183 -14.65 -16.01 16.76
N ARG A 184 -14.23 -14.99 17.52
CA ARG A 184 -13.20 -14.04 17.08
C ARG A 184 -11.86 -14.74 16.82
N LEU A 185 -11.38 -15.53 17.77
CA LEU A 185 -10.11 -16.26 17.63
C LEU A 185 -10.14 -17.27 16.47
N ARG A 186 -11.24 -18.01 16.31
CA ARG A 186 -11.41 -18.93 15.17
C ARG A 186 -11.37 -18.20 13.83
N ARG A 187 -11.97 -17.01 13.72
CA ARG A 187 -11.90 -16.20 12.50
C ARG A 187 -10.47 -15.78 12.18
N LEU A 188 -9.71 -15.34 13.19
CA LEU A 188 -8.31 -14.93 13.03
C LEU A 188 -7.41 -16.13 12.67
N LEU A 189 -7.57 -17.26 13.36
CA LEU A 189 -6.84 -18.49 13.06
C LEU A 189 -7.16 -19.01 11.67
N HIS A 190 -8.43 -18.96 11.24
CA HIS A 190 -8.80 -19.35 9.88
C HIS A 190 -8.08 -18.50 8.84
N ARG A 191 -7.99 -17.18 9.05
CA ARG A 191 -7.24 -16.30 8.16
C ARG A 191 -5.76 -16.68 8.10
N ALA A 192 -5.11 -16.86 9.25
CA ALA A 192 -3.72 -17.28 9.32
C ALA A 192 -3.49 -18.64 8.64
N MET A 193 -4.40 -19.60 8.82
CA MET A 193 -4.35 -20.91 8.17
C MET A 193 -4.50 -20.81 6.65
N VAL A 194 -5.40 -19.98 6.14
CA VAL A 194 -5.55 -19.76 4.70
C VAL A 194 -4.25 -19.23 4.12
N GLU A 195 -3.63 -18.24 4.77
CA GLU A 195 -2.36 -17.65 4.32
C GLU A 195 -1.20 -18.66 4.36
N LEU A 196 -1.07 -19.45 5.44
CA LEU A 196 0.00 -20.45 5.61
C LEU A 196 -0.14 -21.67 4.70
N LEU A 197 -1.37 -22.12 4.42
CA LEU A 197 -1.62 -23.38 3.70
C LEU A 197 -1.88 -23.19 2.21
N HIS A 198 -2.10 -21.96 1.75
CA HIS A 198 -2.34 -21.64 0.34
C HIS A 198 -1.23 -20.79 -0.27
N THR A 199 -0.04 -20.77 0.33
CA THR A 199 1.13 -20.20 -0.34
C THR A 199 1.60 -21.19 -1.42
N PRO A 200 1.50 -20.87 -2.73
CA PRO A 200 2.13 -21.70 -3.74
C PRO A 200 3.65 -21.62 -3.56
N ASP A 201 4.32 -22.78 -3.55
CA ASP A 201 5.79 -22.90 -3.60
C ASP A 201 6.38 -22.16 -4.81
#